data_AF-A0A842VCN2-F1
#
_entry.id   AF-A0A842VCN2-F1
#
_cell.length_a   1.000
_cell.length_b   1.000
_cell.length_c   1.000
_cell.angle_alpha   90.00
_cell.angle_beta   90.00
_cell.angle_gamma   90.00
#
_symmetry.space_group_name_H-M   'P 1'
#
loop_
_entity.id
_entity.type
_entity.pdbx_description
1 polymer ?
#
loop_
_entity_poly.entity_id
_entity_poly.type
_entity_poly.pdbx_seq_one_letter_code
_entity_poly.pdbx_strand_id
1 'polypeptide(L)'
;MFEVGRVCVKLAGRDAGQKCLVVDVLDKHFVLVDGETRRRKVSVAHLLPLEQKVELKAKASSEEVAAACERIGLKVRRTTPKKAEARPRRVRKGRIKAVKKAKKTSKPKKVAAQ
;
A
#
# COMPACT_ATOMS: atom_id res chain seq x y z
N MET A 1 -14.26 21.68 -11.75
CA MET A 1 -13.96 22.09 -10.36
C MET A 1 -14.23 20.91 -9.44
N PHE A 2 -13.26 20.54 -8.59
CA PHE A 2 -13.40 19.41 -7.67
C PHE A 2 -13.98 19.93 -6.36
N GLU A 3 -15.06 19.29 -5.92
CA GLU A 3 -15.76 19.62 -4.68
C GLU A 3 -15.89 18.35 -3.84
N VAL A 4 -16.09 18.54 -2.55
CA VAL A 4 -16.37 17.45 -1.62
C VAL A 4 -17.61 16.70 -2.08
N GLY A 5 -17.53 15.37 -2.07
CA GLY A 5 -18.62 14.47 -2.45
C GLY A 5 -18.79 14.27 -3.96
N ARG A 6 -17.91 14.81 -4.80
CA ARG A 6 -17.92 14.51 -6.24
C ARG A 6 -17.35 13.11 -6.51
N VAL A 7 -18.05 12.34 -7.35
CA VAL A 7 -17.59 11.02 -7.78
C VAL A 7 -16.51 11.19 -8.85
N CYS A 8 -15.42 10.45 -8.73
CA CYS A 8 -14.31 10.45 -9.68
C CYS A 8 -13.91 9.02 -10.03
N VAL A 9 -13.32 8.83 -11.21
CA VAL A 9 -12.61 7.60 -11.58
C VAL A 9 -11.12 7.89 -11.54
N LYS A 10 -10.36 6.98 -10.92
CA LYS A 10 -8.90 7.08 -10.93
C LYS A 10 -8.35 6.49 -12.22
N LEU A 11 -7.63 7.28 -13.01
CA LEU A 11 -7.08 6.84 -14.30
C LEU A 11 -5.75 6.09 -14.14
N ALA A 12 -4.94 6.50 -13.16
CA ALA A 12 -3.57 6.01 -13.02
C ALA A 12 -3.24 5.50 -11.61
N GLY A 13 -2.36 4.48 -11.56
CA GLY A 13 -1.79 3.92 -10.34
C GLY A 13 -2.40 2.59 -9.90
N ARG A 14 -2.21 2.25 -8.63
CA ARG A 14 -2.58 0.94 -8.07
C ARG A 14 -4.09 0.69 -7.98
N ASP A 15 -4.86 1.76 -7.93
CA ASP A 15 -6.32 1.74 -7.85
C ASP A 15 -6.95 2.29 -9.15
N ALA A 16 -6.24 2.17 -10.28
CA ALA A 16 -6.73 2.61 -11.59
C ALA A 16 -8.01 1.84 -11.99
N GLY A 17 -8.94 2.54 -12.64
CA GLY A 17 -10.24 2.01 -13.07
C GLY A 17 -11.29 1.92 -11.96
N GLN A 18 -10.93 2.23 -10.71
CA GLN A 18 -11.86 2.22 -9.59
C GLN A 18 -12.54 3.57 -9.41
N LYS A 19 -13.80 3.54 -8.96
CA LYS A 19 -14.58 4.73 -8.63
C LYS A 19 -14.31 5.15 -7.21
N CYS A 20 -14.34 6.46 -6.98
CA CYS A 20 -13.93 7.04 -5.72
C CYS A 20 -14.64 8.35 -5.44
N LEU A 21 -14.76 8.70 -4.18
CA LEU A 21 -15.39 9.93 -3.71
C LEU A 21 -14.33 10.86 -3.15
N VAL A 22 -14.46 12.14 -3.49
CA VAL A 22 -13.62 13.19 -2.89
C VAL A 22 -14.13 13.49 -1.48
N VAL A 23 -13.31 13.26 -0.47
CA VAL A 23 -13.65 13.49 0.95
C VAL A 23 -13.23 14.88 1.40
N ASP A 24 -12.09 15.34 0.90
CA ASP A 24 -11.54 16.64 1.26
C ASP A 24 -10.67 17.20 0.14
N VAL A 25 -10.63 18.52 0.01
CA VAL A 25 -9.76 19.23 -0.93
C VAL A 25 -8.63 19.85 -0.11
N LEU A 26 -7.45 19.25 -0.18
CA LEU A 26 -6.29 19.67 0.62
C LEU A 26 -5.61 20.89 0.01
N ASP A 27 -5.32 20.80 -1.29
CA ASP A 27 -4.54 21.78 -2.04
C ASP A 27 -5.16 21.98 -3.43
N LYS A 28 -4.62 22.93 -4.21
CA LYS A 28 -5.02 23.13 -5.62
C LYS A 28 -4.81 21.89 -6.50
N HIS A 29 -3.82 21.06 -6.16
CA HIS A 29 -3.42 19.90 -6.97
C HIS A 29 -3.70 18.56 -6.30
N PHE A 30 -4.11 18.56 -5.03
CA PHE A 30 -4.25 17.33 -4.26
C PHE A 30 -5.58 17.27 -3.53
N VAL A 31 -6.20 16.11 -3.63
CA VAL A 31 -7.46 15.80 -2.97
C VAL A 31 -7.31 14.52 -2.15
N LEU A 32 -8.06 14.45 -1.05
CA LEU A 32 -8.22 13.25 -0.26
C LEU A 32 -9.40 12.47 -0.81
N VAL A 33 -9.13 11.23 -1.18
CA VAL A 33 -10.10 10.37 -1.86
C VAL A 33 -10.31 9.11 -1.04
N ASP A 34 -11.55 8.64 -0.96
CA ASP A 34 -11.95 7.39 -0.28
C ASP A 34 -13.10 6.69 -1.06
N GLY A 35 -13.34 5.40 -0.81
CA GLY A 35 -14.39 4.62 -1.50
C GLY A 35 -13.93 3.22 -1.91
N GLU A 36 -14.06 2.86 -3.21
CA GLU A 36 -13.49 1.60 -3.70
C GLU A 36 -11.96 1.61 -3.66
N THR A 37 -11.39 2.80 -3.88
CA THR A 37 -9.97 3.09 -3.71
C THR A 37 -9.61 3.20 -2.24
N ARG A 38 -8.37 2.86 -1.88
CA ARG A 38 -7.86 3.10 -0.52
C ARG A 38 -7.83 4.59 -0.20
N ARG A 39 -8.19 4.96 1.03
CA ARG A 39 -8.07 6.33 1.53
C ARG A 39 -6.65 6.87 1.35
N ARG A 40 -6.46 7.81 0.42
CA ARG A 40 -5.13 8.34 0.07
C ARG A 40 -5.20 9.74 -0.52
N LYS A 41 -4.13 10.51 -0.32
CA LYS A 41 -3.88 11.76 -1.04
C LYS A 41 -3.56 11.43 -2.50
N VAL A 42 -4.35 11.95 -3.43
CA VAL A 42 -4.22 11.72 -4.87
C VAL A 42 -4.12 13.07 -5.57
N SER A 43 -3.31 13.12 -6.63
CA SER A 43 -3.25 14.31 -7.48
C SER A 43 -4.51 14.41 -8.35
N VAL A 44 -5.01 15.63 -8.51
CA VAL A 44 -6.17 15.95 -9.35
C VAL A 44 -5.95 15.52 -10.80
N ALA A 45 -4.70 15.53 -11.30
CA ALA A 45 -4.38 15.09 -12.66
C ALA A 45 -4.66 13.61 -12.93
N HIS A 46 -4.77 12.77 -11.89
CA HIS A 46 -5.04 11.34 -12.03
C HIS A 46 -6.53 10.99 -11.88
N LEU A 47 -7.39 12.00 -11.69
CA LEU A 47 -8.80 11.83 -11.44
C LEU A 47 -9.61 12.38 -12.61
N LEU A 48 -10.57 11.58 -13.06
CA LEU A 48 -11.59 12.01 -13.99
C LEU A 48 -12.90 12.22 -13.22
N PRO A 49 -13.38 13.47 -13.07
CA PRO A 49 -14.62 13.74 -12.37
C PRO A 49 -15.82 13.25 -13.18
N LEU A 50 -16.79 12.66 -12.51
CA LEU A 50 -18.09 12.29 -13.06
C LEU A 50 -19.12 13.38 -12.75
N GLU A 51 -20.27 13.30 -13.41
CA GLU A 51 -21.39 14.23 -13.23
C GLU A 51 -22.15 14.01 -11.91
N GLN A 52 -21.98 12.84 -11.31
CA GLN A 52 -22.62 12.48 -10.05
C GLN A 52 -21.99 13.22 -8.87
N LYS A 53 -22.84 13.85 -8.06
CA LYS A 53 -22.48 14.53 -6.82
C LYS A 53 -23.24 13.91 -5.67
N VAL A 54 -22.54 13.72 -4.56
CA VAL A 54 -23.07 13.26 -3.29
C VAL A 54 -22.84 14.37 -2.29
N GLU A 55 -23.82 14.64 -1.44
CA GLU A 55 -23.62 15.57 -0.34
C GLU A 55 -22.91 14.85 0.80
N LEU A 56 -21.68 15.27 1.09
CA LEU A 56 -20.86 14.76 2.19
C LEU A 56 -20.32 15.93 3.01
N LYS A 57 -20.19 15.72 4.32
CA LYS A 57 -19.45 16.66 5.18
C LYS A 57 -17.95 16.56 4.87
N ALA A 58 -17.26 17.69 4.91
CA ALA A 58 -15.80 17.71 4.78
C ALA A 58 -15.18 16.85 5.89
N LYS A 59 -14.21 16.00 5.53
CA LYS A 59 -13.52 15.07 6.44
C LYS A 59 -14.37 13.95 7.04
N ALA A 60 -15.43 13.51 6.35
CA ALA A 60 -16.23 12.35 6.75
C ALA A 60 -15.38 11.12 7.14
N SER A 61 -15.91 10.35 8.08
CA SER A 61 -15.34 9.07 8.50
C SER A 61 -15.44 8.04 7.37
N SER A 62 -14.56 7.03 7.35
CA SER A 62 -14.60 6.01 6.27
C SER A 62 -15.87 5.17 6.28
N GLU A 63 -16.63 5.16 7.40
CA GLU A 63 -17.93 4.50 7.50
C GLU A 63 -19.03 5.28 6.77
N GLU A 64 -19.08 6.60 6.94
CA GLU A 64 -20.01 7.48 6.21
C GLU A 64 -19.75 7.43 4.70
N VAL A 65 -18.48 7.40 4.29
CA VAL A 65 -18.12 7.29 2.87
C VAL A 65 -18.50 5.91 2.31
N ALA A 66 -18.39 4.85 3.10
CA ALA A 66 -18.84 3.52 2.70
C ALA A 66 -20.36 3.48 2.48
N ALA A 67 -21.15 4.04 3.40
CA ALA A 67 -22.60 4.14 3.24
C ALA A 67 -23.00 4.97 2.02
N ALA A 68 -22.29 6.06 1.75
CA ALA A 68 -22.50 6.87 0.55
C ALA A 68 -22.12 6.12 -0.74
N CYS A 69 -21.06 5.32 -0.70
CA CYS A 69 -20.65 4.45 -1.81
C CYS A 69 -21.69 3.37 -2.10
N GLU A 70 -22.25 2.74 -1.07
CA GLU A 70 -23.27 1.70 -1.22
C GLU A 70 -24.54 2.21 -1.90
N ARG A 71 -24.96 3.45 -1.59
CA ARG A 71 -26.10 4.11 -2.26
C ARG A 71 -25.91 4.28 -3.78
N ILE A 72 -24.66 4.30 -4.24
CA ILE A 72 -24.28 4.48 -5.65
C ILE A 72 -23.89 3.13 -6.28
N GLY A 73 -23.95 2.04 -5.51
CA GLY A 73 -23.58 0.69 -5.96
C GLY A 73 -22.06 0.47 -6.08
N LEU A 74 -21.25 1.23 -5.34
CA LEU A 74 -19.79 1.12 -5.33
C LEU A 74 -19.32 0.07 -4.31
N LYS A 75 -18.39 -0.80 -4.71
CA LYS A 75 -17.85 -1.88 -3.85
C LYS A 75 -16.64 -1.39 -3.04
N VAL A 76 -16.82 -1.14 -1.75
CA VAL A 76 -15.74 -0.74 -0.85
C VAL A 76 -14.73 -1.88 -0.68
N ARG A 77 -13.47 -1.64 -1.09
CA ARG A 77 -12.42 -2.66 -1.04
C ARG A 77 -11.74 -2.70 0.33
N ARG A 78 -12.24 -3.52 1.24
CA ARG A 78 -11.50 -3.90 2.47
C ARG A 78 -10.41 -4.91 2.11
N THR A 79 -9.18 -4.42 1.89
CA THR A 79 -8.04 -5.32 1.65
C THR A 79 -7.45 -5.78 2.98
N THR A 80 -7.67 -7.04 3.36
CA THR A 80 -6.93 -7.68 4.47
C THR A 80 -5.45 -7.84 4.09
N PRO A 81 -4.50 -7.36 4.91
CA PRO A 81 -3.09 -7.57 4.64
C PRO A 81 -2.76 -9.05 4.82
N LYS A 82 -2.25 -9.70 3.76
CA LYS A 82 -1.71 -11.06 3.86
C LYS A 82 -0.54 -11.02 4.84
N LYS A 83 -0.59 -11.86 5.89
CA LYS A 83 0.52 -12.05 6.83
C LYS A 83 1.77 -12.38 6.02
N ALA A 84 2.79 -11.54 6.13
CA ALA A 84 4.06 -11.78 5.47
C ALA A 84 4.72 -12.99 6.14
N GLU A 85 4.63 -14.16 5.50
CA GLU A 85 5.38 -15.32 5.94
C GLU A 85 6.88 -15.03 5.72
N ALA A 86 7.70 -15.33 6.73
CA ALA A 86 9.11 -15.02 6.74
C ALA A 86 9.80 -15.69 5.54
N ARG A 87 10.10 -14.90 4.50
CA ARG A 87 10.84 -15.40 3.33
C ARG A 87 12.14 -16.03 3.83
N PRO A 88 12.44 -17.30 3.51
CA PRO A 88 13.68 -17.92 3.95
C PRO A 88 14.85 -17.11 3.40
N ARG A 89 15.62 -16.51 4.31
CA ARG A 89 16.77 -15.67 3.98
C ARG A 89 17.79 -16.56 3.27
N ARG A 90 17.97 -16.40 1.96
CA ARG A 90 19.00 -17.12 1.20
C ARG A 90 20.38 -16.81 1.82
N VAL A 91 20.93 -17.77 2.56
CA VAL A 91 22.29 -17.68 3.09
C VAL A 91 23.26 -17.86 1.91
N ARG A 92 24.08 -16.83 1.61
CA ARG A 92 25.12 -16.91 0.57
C ARG A 92 26.11 -18.04 0.91
N LYS A 93 26.20 -19.07 0.05
CA LYS A 93 27.07 -20.25 0.17
C LYS A 93 28.59 -19.93 0.30
N GLY A 94 29.02 -18.69 0.05
CA GLY A 94 30.43 -18.28 0.14
C GLY A 94 30.99 -18.24 1.57
N ARG A 95 30.18 -17.91 2.59
CA ARG A 95 30.66 -17.76 3.98
C ARG A 95 31.02 -19.10 4.65
N ILE A 96 30.43 -20.21 4.20
CA ILE A 96 30.67 -21.54 4.78
C ILE A 96 32.06 -22.08 4.41
N LYS A 97 32.59 -21.76 3.22
CA LYS A 97 33.92 -22.24 2.78
C LYS A 97 35.07 -21.53 3.54
N ALA A 98 34.92 -20.25 3.87
CA ALA A 98 35.93 -19.50 4.62
C ALA A 98 36.06 -19.98 6.08
N VAL A 99 34.93 -20.22 6.76
CA VAL A 99 34.92 -20.70 8.15
C VAL A 99 35.45 -22.14 8.27
N LYS A 100 35.18 -23.00 7.28
CA LYS A 100 35.73 -24.38 7.26
C LYS A 100 37.24 -24.43 6.98
N LYS A 101 37.81 -23.49 6.21
CA LYS A 101 39.27 -23.40 6.01
C LYS A 101 39.99 -22.89 7.26
N ALA A 102 39.42 -21.89 7.96
CA ALA A 102 40.02 -21.35 9.19
C ALA A 102 40.04 -22.36 10.36
N LYS A 103 39.05 -23.27 10.47
CA LYS A 103 39.03 -24.33 11.50
C LYS A 103 39.95 -25.52 11.21
N LYS A 104 40.45 -25.70 9.99
CA LYS A 104 41.38 -26.81 9.65
C LYS A 104 42.84 -26.48 9.93
N THR A 105 43.21 -25.20 10.00
CA THR A 105 44.59 -24.74 10.25
C THR A 105 44.95 -24.65 11.73
N SER A 106 44.01 -24.81 12.66
CA SER A 106 44.23 -24.61 14.11
C SER A 106 44.18 -25.88 14.98
N LYS A 107 44.41 -27.07 14.41
CA LYS A 107 44.70 -28.27 15.24
C LYS A 107 46.22 -28.39 15.46
N PRO A 108 46.74 -28.21 16.69
CA PRO A 108 48.16 -28.31 16.98
C PRO A 108 48.65 -29.75 16.81
N LYS A 109 49.80 -29.92 16.16
CA LYS A 109 50.58 -31.16 16.18
C LYS A 109 50.93 -31.45 17.64
N LYS A 110 50.35 -32.50 18.23
CA LYS A 110 50.89 -33.11 19.45
C LYS A 110 52.29 -33.62 19.12
N VAL A 111 53.30 -32.88 19.54
CA VAL A 111 54.68 -33.34 19.56
C VAL A 111 54.74 -34.44 20.63
N ALA A 112 55.21 -35.61 20.22
CA ALA A 112 55.39 -36.77 21.09
C ALA A 112 56.40 -36.42 22.19
N ALA A 113 56.04 -36.71 23.44
CA ALA A 113 56.97 -36.70 24.56
C ALA A 113 57.82 -37.98 24.50
N GLN A 114 59.10 -37.79 24.83
CA GLN A 114 60.16 -38.80 24.94
C GLN A 114 59.91 -39.76 26.10
#